data_AF-A0A7W0XMU3-F1
#
_entry.id   AF-A0A7W0XMU3-F1
#
_cell.length_a   1.000
_cell.length_b   1.000
_cell.length_c   1.000
_cell.angle_alpha   90.00
_cell.angle_beta   90.00
_cell.angle_gamma   90.00
#
_symmetry.space_group_name_H-M   'P 1'
#
loop_
_entity.id
_entity.type
_entity.pdbx_description
1 polymer ?
#
loop_
_entity_poly.entity_id
_entity_poly.type
_entity_poly.pdbx_seq_one_letter_code
_entity_poly.pdbx_strand_id
1 'polypeptide(L)'
;LPDPLADPLQDIRVNKATAESYFVRAGEYIQIIDLAGRQCSDFQCFSARKLDKGVERPLDATTTRSLIGLGYPTPGLPAKFFDRDMEPLVEIVQDTVGRHDAFQLACTARYYEDMGYPGHVNCTENFNAALDPFGVSARKGWMALNFFYNTGVDEHNVMFFDEPWSRPGDYVLLRAVTDLVCASSACPDDIDPANAWNPTDIHVRTYSGKERFSRAIASRTIPDAEPRMTRETGFHSSFAAHTRDFGEYRGYWLAQKFNDGGGIDEYWACRERAVVTDLSPLRKFEVTGPDAEALMQYALTRNVRKLGVGQVVYSAMCYEHGGMLDDGTLFRLGPNNFRWIGGDDYGGVWLREQAERMGFQVWVRSSTDQLHNIAVQGPKSRDILKAIIWTPPAQASLEELQWFRFTIGRIGAYDGVPVVVSRTGYTGELGFEIFCHPKDAPAVFDAVWEAGRPHGLAPLGLQALDMLRIEAGLVFAHYEFSDQTDPFEAGIGFTVPLKSKDDDFIGRDALIRRAANPQRRLAGLEIEANDAVGHGDGVYLGRAQIGVVTSATRSPVLKTNIALARLDISASEIGAELQVGKLDGQQKRLPARVVRFPHYDPEKIRVRS
;
A
#
# COMPACT_ATOMS: atom_id res chain seq x y z
N LEU A 1 11.86 -23.39 15.00
CA LEU A 1 12.85 -22.57 14.28
C LEU A 1 12.52 -22.69 12.80
N PRO A 2 12.24 -21.60 12.08
CA PRO A 2 12.00 -21.65 10.64
C PRO A 2 13.24 -22.14 9.88
N ASP A 3 13.00 -22.72 8.70
CA ASP A 3 14.08 -23.12 7.79
C ASP A 3 14.96 -21.90 7.44
N PRO A 4 16.29 -22.07 7.32
CA PRO A 4 17.17 -20.99 6.89
C PRO A 4 16.79 -20.44 5.51
N LEU A 5 16.94 -19.12 5.30
CA LEU A 5 16.73 -18.49 3.99
C LEU A 5 17.78 -18.93 2.95
N ALA A 6 18.96 -19.33 3.43
CA ALA A 6 20.09 -19.91 2.69
C ALA A 6 21.00 -20.64 3.69
N ASP A 7 22.13 -21.21 3.25
CA ASP A 7 23.11 -21.82 4.16
C ASP A 7 23.71 -20.74 5.09
N PRO A 8 23.54 -20.84 6.42
CA PRO A 8 24.03 -19.83 7.35
C PRO A 8 25.56 -19.90 7.50
N LEU A 9 26.20 -18.72 7.57
CA LEU A 9 27.60 -18.59 7.97
C LEU A 9 27.77 -18.72 9.49
N GLN A 10 26.81 -18.17 10.23
CA GLN A 10 26.68 -18.28 11.69
C GLN A 10 25.21 -18.56 12.02
N ASP A 11 24.97 -19.41 13.01
CA ASP A 11 23.63 -19.84 13.44
C ASP A 11 23.60 -19.78 14.98
N ILE A 12 23.18 -18.63 15.51
CA ILE A 12 23.38 -18.22 16.91
C ILE A 12 22.02 -18.18 17.64
N ARG A 13 21.89 -18.98 18.69
CA ARG A 13 20.77 -18.89 19.64
C ARG A 13 21.11 -17.85 20.69
N VAL A 14 20.29 -16.81 20.83
CA VAL A 14 20.41 -15.85 21.94
C VAL A 14 19.35 -16.25 22.96
N ASN A 15 19.80 -16.80 24.09
CA ASN A 15 18.89 -17.26 25.14
C ASN A 15 18.15 -16.06 25.73
N LYS A 16 16.92 -16.29 26.22
CA LYS A 16 16.14 -15.28 26.90
C LYS A 16 16.96 -14.57 27.97
N ALA A 17 16.78 -13.25 28.08
CA ALA A 17 17.50 -12.41 29.03
C ALA A 17 19.03 -12.38 28.85
N THR A 18 19.57 -12.73 27.68
CA THR A 18 21.00 -12.58 27.35
C THR A 18 21.23 -11.77 26.07
N ALA A 19 22.50 -11.49 25.77
CA ALA A 19 22.92 -10.91 24.49
C ALA A 19 24.13 -11.68 23.95
N GLU A 20 24.25 -11.72 22.63
CA GLU A 20 25.40 -12.31 21.92
C GLU A 20 25.96 -11.29 20.93
N SER A 21 27.28 -11.28 20.79
CA SER A 21 27.99 -10.45 19.83
C SER A 21 28.62 -11.30 18.72
N TYR A 22 28.69 -10.74 17.52
CA TYR A 22 29.13 -11.44 16.33
C TYR A 22 29.66 -10.48 15.27
N PHE A 23 30.54 -10.99 14.41
CA PHE A 23 31.15 -10.22 13.34
C PHE A 23 30.46 -10.50 12.00
N VAL A 24 30.31 -9.46 11.18
CA VAL A 24 29.65 -9.53 9.86
C VAL A 24 30.44 -8.69 8.87
N ARG A 25 30.77 -9.24 7.70
CA ARG A 25 31.50 -8.50 6.65
C ARG A 25 30.56 -7.62 5.84
N ALA A 26 31.12 -6.57 5.24
CA ALA A 26 30.42 -5.74 4.28
C ALA A 26 29.76 -6.59 3.17
N GLY A 27 28.47 -6.38 2.97
CA GLY A 27 27.65 -7.09 1.99
C GLY A 27 27.01 -8.39 2.48
N GLU A 28 27.44 -8.97 3.61
CA GLU A 28 26.77 -10.11 4.26
C GLU A 28 25.44 -9.67 4.91
N TYR A 29 24.58 -10.64 5.19
CA TYR A 29 23.25 -10.40 5.76
C TYR A 29 23.17 -10.85 7.21
N ILE A 30 22.26 -10.24 7.96
CA ILE A 30 21.93 -10.53 9.36
C ILE A 30 20.43 -10.76 9.43
N GLN A 31 19.99 -11.94 9.83
CA GLN A 31 18.59 -12.24 10.10
C GLN A 31 18.41 -12.35 11.62
N ILE A 32 17.51 -11.54 12.17
CA ILE A 32 17.12 -11.58 13.58
C ILE A 32 15.68 -12.10 13.62
N ILE A 33 15.46 -13.22 14.31
CA ILE A 33 14.23 -14.02 14.28
C ILE A 33 13.62 -14.08 15.67
N ASP A 34 12.35 -13.72 15.79
CA ASP A 34 11.52 -14.02 16.94
C ASP A 34 11.03 -15.47 16.84
N LEU A 35 11.37 -16.31 17.82
CA LEU A 35 11.08 -17.74 17.77
C LEU A 35 9.70 -18.12 18.28
N ALA A 36 9.21 -17.42 19.30
CA ALA A 36 7.97 -17.74 19.98
C ALA A 36 6.84 -16.76 19.63
N GLY A 37 7.15 -15.69 18.91
CA GLY A 37 6.27 -14.53 18.79
C GLY A 37 6.32 -13.69 20.06
N ARG A 38 6.04 -12.40 19.89
CA ARG A 38 6.03 -11.41 20.96
C ARG A 38 7.33 -11.27 21.76
N GLN A 39 8.45 -11.75 21.25
CA GLN A 39 9.76 -11.48 21.82
C GLN A 39 10.41 -10.32 21.09
N CYS A 40 10.82 -9.32 21.86
CA CYS A 40 11.59 -8.22 21.31
C CYS A 40 13.09 -8.48 21.29
N SER A 41 13.77 -7.83 20.34
CA SER A 41 15.22 -7.87 20.23
C SER A 41 15.78 -6.47 20.09
N ASP A 42 16.61 -6.05 21.03
CA ASP A 42 17.48 -4.91 20.84
C ASP A 42 18.65 -5.31 19.94
N PHE A 43 19.04 -4.42 19.04
CA PHE A 43 20.15 -4.59 18.11
C PHE A 43 21.05 -3.37 18.11
N GLN A 44 22.36 -3.64 18.11
CA GLN A 44 23.40 -2.62 18.05
C GLN A 44 24.54 -3.09 17.15
N CYS A 45 25.18 -2.17 16.42
CA CYS A 45 26.37 -2.48 15.64
C CYS A 45 27.32 -1.29 15.51
N PHE A 46 28.57 -1.60 15.17
CA PHE A 46 29.67 -0.65 15.04
C PHE A 46 30.43 -0.93 13.76
N SER A 47 30.92 0.12 13.09
CA SER A 47 31.95 -0.06 12.07
C SER A 47 33.21 -0.68 12.70
N ALA A 48 33.58 -1.89 12.29
CA ALA A 48 34.75 -2.59 12.80
C ALA A 48 36.03 -1.77 12.63
N ARG A 49 36.20 -1.12 11.47
CA ARG A 49 37.34 -0.22 11.20
C ARG A 49 37.41 0.97 12.15
N LYS A 50 36.28 1.51 12.61
CA LYS A 50 36.26 2.60 13.60
C LYS A 50 36.62 2.05 14.97
N LEU A 51 36.07 0.90 15.33
CA LEU A 51 36.32 0.24 16.60
C LEU A 51 37.80 -0.16 16.76
N ASP A 52 38.44 -0.68 15.70
CA ASP A 52 39.88 -0.98 15.63
C ASP A 52 40.77 0.24 15.93
N LYS A 53 40.24 1.45 15.72
CA LYS A 53 40.92 2.72 16.01
C LYS A 53 40.54 3.31 17.37
N GLY A 54 39.79 2.56 18.20
CA GLY A 54 39.24 3.03 19.46
C GLY A 54 38.13 4.07 19.31
N VAL A 55 37.52 4.18 18.12
CA VAL A 55 36.44 5.14 17.84
C VAL A 55 35.10 4.43 17.98
N GLU A 56 34.50 4.54 19.15
CA GLU A 56 33.17 3.98 19.40
C GLU A 56 32.08 4.86 18.79
N ARG A 57 31.54 4.41 17.65
CA ARG A 57 30.39 5.01 16.97
C ARG A 57 29.34 3.92 16.76
N PRO A 58 28.48 3.67 17.76
CA PRO A 58 27.36 2.75 17.58
C PRO A 58 26.37 3.31 16.56
N LEU A 59 25.51 2.42 16.09
CA LEU A 59 24.24 2.77 15.46
C LEU A 59 23.48 3.77 16.34
N ASP A 60 23.06 4.86 15.72
CA ASP A 60 22.38 5.98 16.35
C ASP A 60 20.99 6.17 15.74
N ALA A 61 19.97 5.88 16.54
CA ALA A 61 18.59 5.98 16.11
C ALA A 61 18.15 7.44 15.87
N THR A 62 18.74 8.41 16.60
CA THR A 62 18.42 9.83 16.42
C THR A 62 18.94 10.35 15.09
N THR A 63 20.20 10.04 14.75
CA THR A 63 20.77 10.34 13.44
C THR A 63 19.96 9.66 12.34
N THR A 64 19.64 8.38 12.53
CA THR A 64 18.87 7.62 11.54
C THR A 64 17.52 8.28 11.24
N ARG A 65 16.70 8.57 12.26
CA ARG A 65 15.41 9.27 12.08
C ARG A 65 15.58 10.63 11.42
N SER A 66 16.61 11.38 11.81
CA SER A 66 16.89 12.72 11.28
C SER A 66 17.22 12.70 9.79
N LEU A 67 17.95 11.67 9.33
CA LEU A 67 18.36 11.55 7.93
C LEU A 67 17.26 11.00 7.03
N ILE A 68 16.44 10.07 7.53
CA ILE A 68 15.41 9.42 6.69
C ILE A 68 14.03 10.08 6.81
N GLY A 69 13.78 10.87 7.86
CA GLY A 69 12.49 11.53 8.09
C GLY A 69 11.36 10.58 8.53
N LEU A 70 11.68 9.38 9.03
CA LEU A 70 10.73 8.35 9.49
C LEU A 70 11.10 7.90 10.90
N GLY A 71 10.11 7.34 11.63
CA GLY A 71 10.32 6.78 12.97
C GLY A 71 11.35 5.64 12.99
N TYR A 72 11.38 4.82 11.95
CA TYR A 72 12.39 3.79 11.70
C TYR A 72 12.49 3.50 10.18
N PRO A 73 13.63 3.00 9.69
CA PRO A 73 13.82 2.51 8.33
C PRO A 73 12.89 1.37 7.94
N THR A 74 12.49 1.34 6.67
CA THR A 74 11.70 0.25 6.06
C THR A 74 12.37 -0.23 4.77
N PRO A 75 12.13 -1.47 4.32
CA PRO A 75 12.63 -1.94 3.03
C PRO A 75 12.24 -0.98 1.90
N GLY A 76 13.19 -0.63 1.04
CA GLY A 76 12.97 0.34 -0.05
C GLY A 76 13.99 1.49 -0.05
N LEU A 77 13.52 2.71 -0.30
CA LEU A 77 14.37 3.90 -0.34
C LEU A 77 14.91 4.33 1.04
N PRO A 78 14.09 4.43 2.11
CA PRO A 78 14.56 4.87 3.43
C PRO A 78 15.02 3.68 4.30
N ALA A 79 15.89 2.82 3.76
CA ALA A 79 16.20 1.51 4.37
C ALA A 79 17.44 1.50 5.29
N LYS A 80 18.18 2.59 5.43
CA LYS A 80 19.50 2.59 6.08
C LYS A 80 19.45 3.07 7.51
N PHE A 81 20.30 2.47 8.33
CA PHE A 81 20.64 2.93 9.67
C PHE A 81 22.06 3.49 9.70
N PHE A 82 22.27 4.50 10.54
CA PHE A 82 23.48 5.31 10.55
C PHE A 82 24.08 5.39 11.95
N ASP A 83 25.38 5.62 12.02
CA ASP A 83 26.04 6.03 13.26
C ASP A 83 25.95 7.55 13.49
N ARG A 84 26.56 8.04 14.58
CA ARG A 84 26.60 9.46 14.92
C ARG A 84 27.36 10.35 13.91
N ASP A 85 28.28 9.77 13.14
CA ASP A 85 29.01 10.49 12.10
C ASP A 85 28.27 10.41 10.74
N MET A 86 27.03 9.91 10.73
CA MET A 86 26.20 9.70 9.53
C MET A 86 26.77 8.66 8.56
N GLU A 87 27.62 7.74 9.04
CA GLU A 87 28.06 6.60 8.23
C GLU A 87 26.96 5.52 8.22
N PRO A 88 26.54 5.03 7.03
CA PRO A 88 25.56 3.94 6.97
C PRO A 88 26.20 2.62 7.44
N LEU A 89 25.53 1.94 8.36
CA LEU A 89 26.02 0.68 8.94
C LEU A 89 25.30 -0.53 8.35
N VAL A 90 23.97 -0.52 8.37
CA VAL A 90 23.11 -1.60 7.86
C VAL A 90 21.97 -1.05 7.02
N GLU A 91 21.49 -1.84 6.05
CA GLU A 91 20.26 -1.59 5.31
C GLU A 91 19.23 -2.70 5.59
N ILE A 92 17.97 -2.34 5.84
CA ILE A 92 16.88 -3.32 5.96
C ILE A 92 16.48 -3.82 4.57
N VAL A 93 16.49 -5.14 4.42
CA VAL A 93 16.19 -5.84 3.17
C VAL A 93 14.80 -6.45 3.25
N GLN A 94 14.50 -7.18 4.34
CA GLN A 94 13.18 -7.75 4.56
C GLN A 94 12.67 -7.43 5.96
N ASP A 95 11.38 -7.17 6.06
CA ASP A 95 10.68 -6.97 7.33
C ASP A 95 9.36 -7.72 7.29
N THR A 96 9.16 -8.66 8.23
CA THR A 96 7.95 -9.48 8.30
C THR A 96 6.90 -8.98 9.30
N VAL A 97 7.24 -7.92 10.05
CA VAL A 97 6.44 -7.39 11.15
C VAL A 97 5.94 -5.98 10.81
N GLY A 98 6.81 -5.13 10.27
CA GLY A 98 6.46 -3.77 9.87
C GLY A 98 6.37 -2.77 11.02
N ARG A 99 6.66 -3.19 12.26
CA ARG A 99 6.53 -2.37 13.47
C ARG A 99 7.68 -2.62 14.44
N HIS A 100 8.44 -1.56 14.70
CA HIS A 100 9.66 -1.57 15.50
C HIS A 100 9.77 -0.27 16.31
N ASP A 101 10.65 -0.28 17.29
CA ASP A 101 11.03 0.89 18.05
C ASP A 101 12.45 1.36 17.70
N ALA A 102 12.60 2.67 17.58
CA ALA A 102 13.90 3.32 17.52
C ALA A 102 13.99 4.49 18.52
N PHE A 103 12.92 4.84 19.22
CA PHE A 103 12.81 5.99 20.11
C PHE A 103 13.52 5.77 21.45
N GLN A 104 13.35 4.59 22.05
CA GLN A 104 13.83 4.34 23.40
C GLN A 104 15.21 3.69 23.44
N LEU A 105 15.80 3.71 24.63
CA LEU A 105 16.99 2.93 24.92
C LEU A 105 16.62 1.46 25.07
N ALA A 106 17.59 0.58 24.87
CA ALA A 106 17.51 -0.76 25.41
C ALA A 106 17.25 -0.68 26.93
N CYS A 107 16.48 -1.63 27.48
CA CYS A 107 16.12 -1.58 28.90
C CYS A 107 17.38 -1.47 29.80
N THR A 108 17.25 -0.74 30.90
CA THR A 108 18.37 -0.36 31.78
C THR A 108 18.09 -0.79 33.22
N ALA A 109 19.12 -0.97 34.04
CA ALA A 109 18.93 -1.19 35.48
C ALA A 109 18.06 -0.10 36.12
N ARG A 110 18.25 1.16 35.72
CA ARG A 110 17.49 2.31 36.23
C ARG A 110 15.99 2.21 35.94
N TYR A 111 15.60 1.71 34.76
CA TYR A 111 14.20 1.51 34.39
C TYR A 111 13.51 0.59 35.40
N TYR A 112 14.10 -0.58 35.64
CA TYR A 112 13.55 -1.56 36.58
C TYR A 112 13.59 -1.08 38.04
N GLU A 113 14.68 -0.43 38.46
CA GLU A 113 14.79 0.16 39.81
C GLU A 113 13.67 1.16 40.11
N ASP A 114 13.36 2.05 39.17
CA ASP A 114 12.32 3.05 39.32
C ASP A 114 10.90 2.44 39.35
N MET A 115 10.74 1.25 38.75
CA MET A 115 9.52 0.44 38.82
C MET A 115 9.45 -0.45 40.06
N GLY A 116 10.50 -0.48 40.90
CA GLY A 116 10.54 -1.26 42.14
C GLY A 116 11.16 -2.66 42.01
N TYR A 117 11.89 -2.93 40.93
CA TYR A 117 12.54 -4.21 40.62
C TYR A 117 14.09 -4.08 40.60
N PRO A 118 14.73 -3.81 41.75
CA PRO A 118 16.19 -3.68 41.81
C PRO A 118 16.89 -5.00 41.49
N GLY A 119 17.97 -4.93 40.68
CA GLY A 119 18.75 -6.10 40.27
C GLY A 119 18.12 -6.94 39.15
N HIS A 120 17.05 -6.44 38.51
CA HIS A 120 16.47 -7.07 37.34
C HIS A 120 17.47 -7.10 36.17
N VAL A 121 17.52 -8.22 35.46
CA VAL A 121 18.37 -8.38 34.26
C VAL A 121 17.92 -7.40 33.20
N ASN A 122 18.85 -6.80 32.45
CA ASN A 122 18.53 -5.78 31.47
C ASN A 122 19.45 -5.86 30.25
N CYS A 123 18.94 -5.44 29.09
CA CYS A 123 19.66 -5.47 27.82
C CYS A 123 20.93 -4.62 27.86
N THR A 124 20.93 -3.52 28.61
CA THR A 124 22.09 -2.64 28.69
C THR A 124 23.31 -3.33 29.30
N GLU A 125 23.15 -4.02 30.42
CA GLU A 125 24.22 -4.79 31.04
C GLU A 125 24.60 -6.02 30.21
N ASN A 126 23.61 -6.67 29.60
CA ASN A 126 23.86 -7.76 28.65
C ASN A 126 24.73 -7.31 27.47
N PHE A 127 24.47 -6.14 26.89
CA PHE A 127 25.31 -5.57 25.84
C PHE A 127 26.70 -5.20 26.33
N ASN A 128 26.84 -4.64 27.54
CA ASN A 128 28.16 -4.36 28.10
C ASN A 128 28.99 -5.64 28.19
N ALA A 129 28.41 -6.75 28.66
CA ALA A 129 29.09 -8.03 28.74
C ALA A 129 29.40 -8.62 27.36
N ALA A 130 28.44 -8.58 26.43
CA ALA A 130 28.60 -9.14 25.09
C ALA A 130 29.63 -8.38 24.24
N LEU A 131 29.78 -7.07 24.44
CA LEU A 131 30.69 -6.23 23.65
C LEU A 131 32.07 -6.01 24.29
N ASP A 132 32.27 -6.38 25.57
CA ASP A 132 33.57 -6.31 26.27
C ASP A 132 34.72 -7.02 25.52
N PRO A 133 34.53 -8.21 24.90
CA PRO A 133 35.57 -8.87 24.11
C PRO A 133 36.08 -8.05 22.91
N PHE A 134 35.31 -7.05 22.46
CA PHE A 134 35.66 -6.14 21.37
C PHE A 134 36.21 -4.80 21.88
N GLY A 135 36.45 -4.67 23.19
CA GLY A 135 37.01 -3.46 23.80
C GLY A 135 36.04 -2.27 23.81
N VAL A 136 34.74 -2.53 23.69
CA VAL A 136 33.71 -1.48 23.75
C VAL A 136 33.44 -1.11 25.20
N SER A 137 33.51 0.18 25.52
CA SER A 137 33.29 0.70 26.87
C SER A 137 31.85 0.46 27.33
N ALA A 138 31.70 -0.01 28.56
CA ALA A 138 30.40 -0.19 29.20
C ALA A 138 29.61 1.13 29.32
N ARG A 139 28.29 1.06 29.18
CA ARG A 139 27.37 2.21 29.23
C ARG A 139 26.22 1.96 30.20
N LYS A 140 25.65 3.05 30.71
CA LYS A 140 24.46 3.01 31.57
C LYS A 140 23.13 2.88 30.79
N GLY A 141 23.20 2.99 29.47
CA GLY A 141 22.07 2.83 28.57
C GLY A 141 22.57 2.82 27.14
N TRP A 142 21.98 1.96 26.33
CA TRP A 142 22.29 1.84 24.90
C TRP A 142 21.13 2.39 24.08
N MET A 143 21.40 3.33 23.18
CA MET A 143 20.49 3.53 22.06
C MET A 143 20.54 2.25 21.23
N ALA A 144 19.40 1.66 20.90
CA ALA A 144 19.35 0.43 20.13
C ALA A 144 18.21 0.51 19.11
N LEU A 145 18.27 -0.37 18.12
CA LEU A 145 17.10 -0.68 17.34
C LEU A 145 16.37 -1.80 18.04
N ASN A 146 15.18 -1.47 18.50
CA ASN A 146 14.34 -2.34 19.28
C ASN A 146 13.40 -3.03 18.29
N PHE A 147 13.90 -4.12 17.68
CA PHE A 147 13.10 -4.91 16.74
C PHE A 147 11.94 -5.58 17.46
N PHE A 148 10.82 -5.62 16.74
CA PHE A 148 9.51 -6.15 17.16
C PHE A 148 8.79 -5.36 18.26
N TYR A 149 9.45 -4.40 18.90
CA TYR A 149 8.80 -3.53 19.88
C TYR A 149 7.66 -2.72 19.28
N ASN A 150 6.57 -2.65 20.05
CA ASN A 150 5.40 -1.85 19.73
C ASN A 150 5.31 -0.67 20.71
N THR A 151 6.06 0.39 20.44
CA THR A 151 6.06 1.63 21.22
C THR A 151 5.65 2.83 20.37
N GLY A 152 5.23 3.91 21.02
CA GLY A 152 4.86 5.15 20.34
C GLY A 152 4.73 6.33 21.30
N VAL A 153 4.45 7.50 20.73
CA VAL A 153 4.09 8.71 21.47
C VAL A 153 2.66 9.07 21.07
N ASP A 154 1.76 9.18 22.04
CA ASP A 154 0.35 9.51 21.79
C ASP A 154 0.11 11.02 21.61
N GLU A 155 -1.14 11.42 21.37
CA GLU A 155 -1.55 12.82 21.23
C GLU A 155 -1.33 13.67 22.49
N HIS A 156 -1.09 13.04 23.64
CA HIS A 156 -0.80 13.69 24.91
C HIS A 156 0.71 13.81 25.17
N ASN A 157 1.55 13.43 24.21
CA ASN A 157 3.00 13.37 24.31
C ASN A 157 3.49 12.34 25.34
N VAL A 158 2.71 11.30 25.60
CA VAL A 158 3.05 10.21 26.50
C VAL A 158 3.62 9.05 25.69
N MET A 159 4.77 8.54 26.13
CA MET A 159 5.32 7.30 25.57
C MET A 159 4.52 6.11 26.11
N PHE A 160 4.16 5.18 25.22
CA PHE A 160 3.48 3.95 25.60
C PHE A 160 4.21 2.72 25.05
N PHE A 161 3.92 1.58 25.67
CA PHE A 161 4.35 0.24 25.29
C PHE A 161 3.13 -0.63 25.13
N ASP A 162 3.17 -1.53 24.16
CA ASP A 162 2.09 -2.45 23.87
C ASP A 162 2.67 -3.79 23.41
N GLU A 163 1.84 -4.82 23.35
CA GLU A 163 2.29 -6.14 22.94
C GLU A 163 2.85 -6.10 21.51
N PRO A 164 3.99 -6.76 21.25
CA PRO A 164 4.54 -6.86 19.91
C PRO A 164 3.61 -7.54 18.92
N TRP A 165 3.76 -7.18 17.64
CA TRP A 165 3.00 -7.79 16.55
C TRP A 165 3.67 -9.04 15.97
N SER A 166 4.91 -9.32 16.39
CA SER A 166 5.67 -10.46 15.89
C SER A 166 5.01 -11.79 16.25
N ARG A 167 4.99 -12.69 15.27
CA ARG A 167 4.55 -14.07 15.39
C ARG A 167 5.76 -15.02 15.41
N PRO A 168 5.59 -16.28 15.85
CA PRO A 168 6.66 -17.28 15.73
C PRO A 168 7.24 -17.33 14.31
N GLY A 169 8.55 -17.14 14.20
CA GLY A 169 9.29 -17.18 12.94
C GLY A 169 9.34 -15.85 12.18
N ASP A 170 8.67 -14.80 12.65
CA ASP A 170 8.86 -13.47 12.09
C ASP A 170 10.31 -13.00 12.32
N TYR A 171 10.83 -12.25 11.36
CA TYR A 171 12.19 -11.77 11.33
C TYR A 171 12.34 -10.41 10.64
N VAL A 172 13.49 -9.79 10.90
CA VAL A 172 14.08 -8.73 10.07
C VAL A 172 15.35 -9.25 9.42
N LEU A 173 15.56 -8.92 8.14
CA LEU A 173 16.77 -9.22 7.40
C LEU A 173 17.48 -7.92 7.05
N LEU A 174 18.69 -7.76 7.57
CA LEU A 174 19.55 -6.62 7.35
C LEU A 174 20.70 -7.03 6.43
N ARG A 175 21.29 -6.06 5.73
CA ARG A 175 22.55 -6.21 5.01
C ARG A 175 23.58 -5.23 5.52
N ALA A 176 24.77 -5.72 5.82
CA ALA A 176 25.88 -4.92 6.28
C ALA A 176 26.41 -4.04 5.15
N VAL A 177 26.55 -2.73 5.39
CA VAL A 177 27.08 -1.76 4.43
C VAL A 177 28.60 -1.63 4.55
N THR A 178 29.14 -1.94 5.73
CA THR A 178 30.56 -1.97 6.06
C THR A 178 30.86 -3.22 6.89
N ASP A 179 32.11 -3.46 7.28
CA ASP A 179 32.43 -4.54 8.23
C ASP A 179 31.93 -4.13 9.63
N LEU A 180 31.21 -5.02 10.30
CA LEU A 180 30.50 -4.72 11.53
C LEU A 180 30.87 -5.67 12.66
N VAL A 181 30.99 -5.08 13.86
CA VAL A 181 30.78 -5.80 15.12
C VAL A 181 29.34 -5.54 15.54
N CYS A 182 28.56 -6.59 15.70
CA CYS A 182 27.14 -6.54 16.02
C CYS A 182 26.88 -7.16 17.40
N ALA A 183 25.77 -6.76 18.04
CA ALA A 183 25.20 -7.45 19.17
C ALA A 183 23.67 -7.45 19.07
N SER A 184 23.06 -8.57 19.42
CA SER A 184 21.61 -8.72 19.56
C SER A 184 21.27 -9.29 20.94
N SER A 185 20.20 -8.81 21.56
CA SER A 185 19.72 -9.32 22.85
C SER A 185 18.31 -9.88 22.75
N ALA A 186 18.04 -10.98 23.47
CA ALA A 186 16.67 -11.37 23.79
C ALA A 186 16.24 -10.58 25.04
N CYS A 187 15.38 -9.58 24.84
CA CYS A 187 14.98 -8.68 25.93
C CYS A 187 14.41 -9.43 27.15
N PRO A 188 14.88 -9.13 28.38
CA PRO A 188 14.41 -9.77 29.61
C PRO A 188 13.11 -9.18 30.16
N ASP A 189 12.57 -8.11 29.58
CA ASP A 189 11.48 -7.35 30.20
C ASP A 189 10.20 -8.18 30.34
N ASP A 190 9.81 -8.41 31.59
CA ASP A 190 8.61 -9.15 31.97
C ASP A 190 7.71 -8.34 32.92
N ILE A 191 8.01 -7.06 33.13
CA ILE A 191 7.23 -6.19 34.03
C ILE A 191 6.21 -5.33 33.27
N ASP A 192 6.29 -5.31 31.94
CA ASP A 192 5.40 -4.54 31.06
C ASP A 192 5.03 -5.34 29.77
N PRO A 193 4.20 -4.78 28.86
CA PRO A 193 3.76 -5.47 27.66
C PRO A 193 4.85 -5.81 26.62
N ALA A 194 6.09 -5.32 26.75
CA ALA A 194 7.14 -5.38 25.74
C ALA A 194 7.42 -6.80 25.23
N ASN A 195 7.40 -7.81 26.09
CA ASN A 195 7.52 -9.22 25.68
C ASN A 195 6.25 -10.03 25.98
N ALA A 196 5.09 -9.36 26.01
CA ALA A 196 3.83 -9.92 26.51
C ALA A 196 4.01 -10.63 27.87
N TRP A 197 4.82 -10.04 28.77
CA TRP A 197 5.17 -10.58 30.09
C TRP A 197 5.81 -11.98 30.08
N ASN A 198 6.32 -12.45 28.95
CA ASN A 198 6.91 -13.78 28.82
C ASN A 198 8.16 -13.78 27.93
N PRO A 199 9.34 -13.41 28.47
CA PRO A 199 10.59 -13.44 27.73
C PRO A 199 10.93 -14.84 27.22
N THR A 200 11.24 -14.91 25.93
CA THR A 200 11.67 -16.09 25.20
C THR A 200 12.96 -15.83 24.43
N ASP A 201 13.46 -16.85 23.75
CA ASP A 201 14.72 -16.75 23.01
C ASP A 201 14.50 -16.10 21.64
N ILE A 202 15.54 -15.47 21.10
CA ILE A 202 15.63 -15.09 19.69
C ILE A 202 16.69 -15.93 18.98
N HIS A 203 16.74 -15.81 17.66
CA HIS A 203 17.75 -16.48 16.87
C HIS A 203 18.35 -15.54 15.84
N VAL A 204 19.67 -15.58 15.71
CA VAL A 204 20.42 -14.77 14.75
C VAL A 204 21.09 -15.69 13.74
N ARG A 205 20.89 -15.40 12.46
CA ARG A 205 21.63 -16.03 11.35
C ARG A 205 22.38 -15.00 10.56
N THR A 206 23.53 -15.38 10.02
CA THR A 206 24.22 -14.56 9.01
C THR A 206 24.34 -15.30 7.70
N TYR A 207 24.30 -14.56 6.59
CA TYR A 207 24.37 -15.14 5.25
C TYR A 207 25.43 -14.47 4.40
N SER A 208 26.02 -15.24 3.49
CA SER A 208 26.99 -14.77 2.52
C SER A 208 26.44 -13.62 1.68
N GLY A 209 27.26 -12.60 1.41
CA GLY A 209 26.92 -11.53 0.47
C GLY A 209 26.80 -12.00 -1.00
N LYS A 210 27.12 -13.27 -1.28
CA LYS A 210 26.85 -13.91 -2.57
C LYS A 210 25.37 -14.23 -2.75
N GLU A 211 24.62 -14.39 -1.66
CA GLU A 211 23.18 -14.62 -1.71
C GLU A 211 22.44 -13.40 -2.27
N ARG A 212 21.23 -13.65 -2.77
CA ARG A 212 20.34 -12.63 -3.33
C ARG A 212 19.00 -12.72 -2.63
N PHE A 213 18.74 -11.78 -1.75
CA PHE A 213 17.43 -11.61 -1.12
C PHE A 213 16.76 -10.36 -1.69
N SER A 214 15.56 -10.53 -2.22
CA SER A 214 14.75 -9.41 -2.69
C SER A 214 14.30 -8.55 -1.52
N ARG A 215 14.22 -7.24 -1.76
CA ARG A 215 13.59 -6.33 -0.80
C ARG A 215 12.12 -6.69 -0.66
N ALA A 216 11.63 -6.80 0.57
CA ALA A 216 10.24 -7.19 0.79
C ALA A 216 9.71 -6.74 2.15
N ILE A 217 8.41 -6.45 2.18
CA ILE A 217 7.64 -6.26 3.41
C ILE A 217 6.60 -7.38 3.44
N ALA A 218 6.43 -8.06 4.57
CA ALA A 218 5.37 -9.06 4.67
C ALA A 218 4.02 -8.38 4.89
N SER A 219 3.01 -8.92 4.23
CA SER A 219 1.61 -8.60 4.48
C SER A 219 0.83 -9.90 4.73
N ARG A 220 -0.30 -9.78 5.42
CA ARG A 220 -1.20 -10.90 5.69
C ARG A 220 -2.61 -10.48 5.32
N THR A 221 -3.30 -11.29 4.53
CA THR A 221 -4.67 -11.00 4.08
C THR A 221 -5.67 -11.02 5.24
N ILE A 222 -5.47 -11.92 6.19
CA ILE A 222 -6.23 -12.02 7.44
C ILE A 222 -5.25 -12.24 8.60
N PRO A 223 -5.63 -11.97 9.87
CA PRO A 223 -4.71 -12.06 11.00
C PRO A 223 -3.95 -13.38 11.13
N ASP A 224 -4.57 -14.51 10.77
CA ASP A 224 -3.98 -15.84 10.92
C ASP A 224 -3.37 -16.41 9.62
N ALA A 225 -3.27 -15.60 8.56
CA ALA A 225 -2.66 -16.03 7.31
C ALA A 225 -1.13 -16.06 7.40
N GLU A 226 -0.53 -16.98 6.64
CA GLU A 226 0.91 -16.97 6.38
C GLU A 226 1.36 -15.64 5.75
N PRO A 227 2.52 -15.09 6.16
CA PRO A 227 3.04 -13.86 5.59
C PRO A 227 3.33 -14.01 4.10
N ARG A 228 2.94 -13.00 3.33
CA ARG A 228 3.29 -12.86 1.91
C ARG A 228 4.20 -11.67 1.75
N MET A 229 5.43 -11.95 1.31
CA MET A 229 6.42 -10.93 0.96
C MET A 229 5.96 -10.11 -0.22
N THR A 230 6.25 -8.80 -0.19
CA THR A 230 6.12 -7.90 -1.36
C THR A 230 6.84 -8.48 -2.56
N ARG A 231 6.23 -8.36 -3.75
CA ARG A 231 6.76 -8.93 -5.00
C ARG A 231 6.89 -7.88 -6.09
N GLU A 232 7.66 -8.21 -7.10
CA GLU A 232 7.68 -7.47 -8.34
C GLU A 232 6.54 -7.95 -9.25
N THR A 233 5.99 -7.03 -10.05
CA THR A 233 5.06 -7.41 -11.11
C THR A 233 5.85 -7.92 -12.32
N GLY A 234 5.21 -8.65 -13.24
CA GLY A 234 5.77 -8.97 -14.55
C GLY A 234 6.17 -7.75 -15.40
N PHE A 235 5.65 -6.56 -15.09
CA PHE A 235 6.04 -5.29 -15.74
C PHE A 235 7.16 -4.55 -15.00
N HIS A 236 7.58 -5.01 -13.82
CA HIS A 236 8.50 -4.30 -12.94
C HIS A 236 9.82 -3.96 -13.65
N SER A 237 10.44 -4.92 -14.35
CA SER A 237 11.70 -4.69 -15.06
C SER A 237 11.57 -3.61 -16.15
N SER A 238 10.42 -3.55 -16.82
CA SER A 238 10.13 -2.55 -17.85
C SER A 238 10.07 -1.14 -17.23
N PHE A 239 9.34 -0.97 -16.13
CA PHE A 239 9.28 0.32 -15.44
C PHE A 239 10.59 0.69 -14.73
N ALA A 240 11.33 -0.30 -14.21
CA ALA A 240 12.62 -0.10 -13.55
C ALA A 240 13.73 0.40 -14.50
N ALA A 241 13.54 0.24 -15.81
CA ALA A 241 14.39 0.87 -16.81
C ALA A 241 14.25 2.41 -16.82
N HIS A 242 13.15 2.95 -16.31
CA HIS A 242 12.82 4.38 -16.35
C HIS A 242 12.86 5.06 -14.97
N THR A 243 12.87 4.30 -13.88
CA THR A 243 12.95 4.85 -12.52
C THR A 243 13.56 3.87 -11.53
N ARG A 244 14.04 4.41 -10.40
CA ARG A 244 14.40 3.65 -9.19
C ARG A 244 13.46 3.95 -8.02
N ASP A 245 12.51 4.87 -8.21
CA ASP A 245 11.58 5.31 -7.18
C ASP A 245 10.37 4.37 -7.16
N PHE A 246 10.50 3.28 -6.38
CA PHE A 246 9.45 2.31 -6.14
C PHE A 246 8.96 2.41 -4.70
N GLY A 247 7.64 2.40 -4.54
CA GLY A 247 6.96 2.26 -3.25
C GLY A 247 6.26 0.92 -3.15
N GLU A 248 6.04 0.49 -1.90
CA GLU A 248 5.16 -0.65 -1.63
C GLU A 248 3.72 -0.21 -1.85
N TYR A 249 2.97 -1.00 -2.62
CA TYR A 249 1.54 -0.88 -2.75
C TYR A 249 0.90 -2.25 -2.73
N ARG A 250 0.22 -2.58 -1.62
CA ARG A 250 -0.62 -3.78 -1.48
C ARG A 250 0.14 -5.06 -1.89
N GLY A 251 1.32 -5.28 -1.36
CA GLY A 251 2.16 -6.45 -1.62
C GLY A 251 2.96 -6.41 -2.91
N TYR A 252 3.04 -5.26 -3.60
CA TYR A 252 3.85 -5.12 -4.82
C TYR A 252 4.70 -3.85 -4.85
N TRP A 253 5.84 -3.90 -5.54
CA TRP A 253 6.68 -2.74 -5.82
C TRP A 253 6.20 -1.99 -7.07
N LEU A 254 5.66 -0.78 -6.89
CA LEU A 254 5.20 0.09 -7.98
C LEU A 254 5.96 1.41 -8.08
N ALA A 255 6.12 1.91 -9.30
CA ALA A 255 6.79 3.16 -9.58
C ALA A 255 5.99 4.37 -9.05
N GLN A 256 6.63 5.23 -8.26
CA GLN A 256 6.01 6.43 -7.71
C GLN A 256 6.07 7.62 -8.67
N LYS A 257 7.21 7.78 -9.35
CA LYS A 257 7.49 8.81 -10.36
C LYS A 257 8.67 8.40 -11.24
N PHE A 258 8.87 9.08 -12.37
CA PHE A 258 9.92 8.83 -13.34
C PHE A 258 10.90 10.02 -13.49
N ASN A 259 12.12 9.73 -13.92
CA ASN A 259 13.25 10.67 -13.85
C ASN A 259 13.19 11.82 -14.87
N ASP A 260 12.62 11.60 -16.06
CA ASP A 260 12.74 12.52 -17.20
C ASP A 260 11.88 13.79 -17.12
N GLY A 261 11.02 13.91 -16.09
CA GLY A 261 10.14 15.08 -15.90
C GLY A 261 9.33 15.11 -14.61
N GLY A 262 9.35 14.00 -13.83
CA GLY A 262 8.57 13.86 -12.60
C GLY A 262 7.06 13.90 -12.84
N GLY A 263 6.29 13.90 -11.74
CA GLY A 263 4.84 13.72 -11.81
C GLY A 263 4.08 14.78 -12.62
N ILE A 264 4.61 16.01 -12.79
CA ILE A 264 3.94 17.05 -13.57
C ILE A 264 4.01 16.76 -15.07
N ASP A 265 5.15 16.32 -15.59
CA ASP A 265 5.28 15.99 -17.00
C ASP A 265 4.52 14.71 -17.35
N GLU A 266 4.50 13.74 -16.43
CA GLU A 266 3.67 12.53 -16.55
C GLU A 266 2.18 12.89 -16.60
N TYR A 267 1.74 13.82 -15.76
CA TYR A 267 0.38 14.35 -15.76
C TYR A 267 0.01 14.97 -17.12
N TRP A 268 0.85 15.84 -17.67
CA TRP A 268 0.59 16.46 -18.98
C TRP A 268 0.64 15.45 -20.12
N ALA A 269 1.52 14.44 -20.04
CA ALA A 269 1.52 13.33 -20.97
C ALA A 269 0.16 12.61 -21.00
N CYS A 270 -0.46 12.38 -19.84
CA CYS A 270 -1.78 11.75 -19.78
C CYS A 270 -2.87 12.64 -20.40
N ARG A 271 -2.89 13.93 -20.06
CA ARG A 271 -3.92 14.88 -20.53
C ARG A 271 -3.83 15.18 -22.03
N GLU A 272 -2.63 15.20 -22.60
CA GLU A 272 -2.39 15.68 -23.97
C GLU A 272 -2.02 14.59 -24.97
N ARG A 273 -1.46 13.47 -24.50
CA ARG A 273 -0.87 12.41 -25.33
C ARG A 273 -1.37 11.03 -24.93
N ALA A 274 -0.50 10.22 -24.34
CA ALA A 274 -0.83 8.95 -23.73
C ALA A 274 0.20 8.61 -22.65
N VAL A 275 -0.21 7.78 -21.70
CA VAL A 275 0.64 7.22 -20.67
C VAL A 275 0.43 5.74 -20.50
N VAL A 276 1.43 5.05 -19.94
CA VAL A 276 1.35 3.65 -19.52
C VAL A 276 1.62 3.53 -18.01
N THR A 277 0.77 2.80 -17.28
CA THR A 277 0.87 2.59 -15.82
C THR A 277 0.67 1.13 -15.47
N ASP A 278 1.43 0.62 -14.50
CA ASP A 278 1.23 -0.72 -13.94
C ASP A 278 0.10 -0.74 -12.92
N LEU A 279 -0.95 -1.51 -13.22
CA LEU A 279 -2.09 -1.75 -12.32
C LEU A 279 -2.20 -3.22 -11.91
N SER A 280 -1.14 -4.01 -12.13
CA SER A 280 -1.08 -5.44 -11.77
C SER A 280 -1.43 -5.72 -10.31
N PRO A 281 -1.17 -4.83 -9.34
CA PRO A 281 -1.55 -5.09 -7.94
C PRO A 281 -3.05 -5.05 -7.65
N LEU A 282 -3.91 -4.56 -8.55
CA LEU A 282 -5.36 -4.71 -8.36
C LEU A 282 -5.72 -6.20 -8.25
N ARG A 283 -6.60 -6.55 -7.30
CA ARG A 283 -6.90 -7.95 -6.99
C ARG A 283 -7.90 -8.52 -7.96
N LYS A 284 -7.51 -9.56 -8.69
CA LYS A 284 -8.38 -10.27 -9.63
C LYS A 284 -8.86 -11.57 -9.03
N PHE A 285 -10.16 -11.79 -9.09
CA PHE A 285 -10.79 -13.03 -8.67
C PHE A 285 -11.68 -13.56 -9.79
N GLU A 286 -11.35 -14.75 -10.31
CA GLU A 286 -12.24 -15.50 -11.18
C GLU A 286 -13.36 -16.11 -10.35
N VAL A 287 -14.59 -15.80 -10.73
CA VAL A 287 -15.82 -16.31 -10.10
C VAL A 287 -16.54 -17.15 -11.14
N THR A 288 -16.45 -18.48 -10.99
CA THR A 288 -16.96 -19.44 -11.97
C THR A 288 -17.87 -20.47 -11.33
N GLY A 289 -18.88 -20.95 -12.05
CA GLY A 289 -19.81 -21.97 -11.58
C GLY A 289 -21.27 -21.64 -11.90
N PRO A 290 -22.19 -22.61 -11.77
CA PRO A 290 -23.61 -22.41 -12.08
C PRO A 290 -24.26 -21.27 -11.30
N ASP A 291 -23.80 -21.01 -10.07
CA ASP A 291 -24.34 -19.94 -9.22
C ASP A 291 -23.48 -18.65 -9.22
N ALA A 292 -22.54 -18.51 -10.16
CA ALA A 292 -21.64 -17.35 -10.20
C ALA A 292 -22.40 -16.02 -10.39
N GLU A 293 -23.42 -15.97 -11.24
CA GLU A 293 -24.27 -14.77 -11.39
C GLU A 293 -25.03 -14.47 -10.10
N ALA A 294 -25.52 -15.50 -9.40
CA ALA A 294 -26.26 -15.35 -8.14
C ALA A 294 -25.37 -14.81 -7.03
N LEU A 295 -24.15 -15.35 -6.87
CA LEU A 295 -23.16 -14.82 -5.91
C LEU A 295 -22.85 -13.36 -6.20
N MET A 296 -22.52 -13.02 -7.45
CA MET A 296 -22.16 -11.63 -7.79
C MET A 296 -23.36 -10.69 -7.68
N GLN A 297 -24.56 -11.15 -8.01
CA GLN A 297 -25.81 -10.40 -7.80
C GLN A 297 -26.05 -10.13 -6.30
N TYR A 298 -25.71 -11.06 -5.42
CA TYR A 298 -25.88 -10.90 -3.98
C TYR A 298 -24.78 -10.05 -3.31
N ALA A 299 -23.52 -10.24 -3.72
CA ALA A 299 -22.37 -9.60 -3.07
C ALA A 299 -22.13 -8.14 -3.49
N LEU A 300 -22.57 -7.75 -4.69
CA LEU A 300 -22.35 -6.41 -5.23
C LEU A 300 -23.59 -5.52 -5.10
N THR A 301 -23.40 -4.20 -5.03
CA THR A 301 -24.52 -3.25 -5.04
C THR A 301 -25.21 -3.14 -6.41
N ARG A 302 -24.47 -3.29 -7.51
CA ARG A 302 -25.02 -3.25 -8.89
C ARG A 302 -25.94 -4.42 -9.20
N ASN A 303 -26.81 -4.21 -10.19
CA ASN A 303 -27.63 -5.27 -10.77
C ASN A 303 -26.83 -6.02 -11.85
N VAL A 304 -26.21 -7.14 -11.46
CA VAL A 304 -25.39 -8.02 -12.30
C VAL A 304 -26.22 -8.72 -13.38
N ARG A 305 -27.49 -9.06 -13.11
CA ARG A 305 -28.38 -9.69 -14.10
C ARG A 305 -28.63 -8.83 -15.35
N LYS A 306 -28.41 -7.51 -15.26
CA LYS A 306 -28.53 -6.58 -16.38
C LYS A 306 -27.27 -6.50 -17.25
N LEU A 307 -26.15 -7.09 -16.83
CA LEU A 307 -24.92 -7.09 -17.63
C LEU A 307 -25.02 -8.12 -18.75
N GLY A 308 -24.78 -7.70 -19.99
CA GLY A 308 -24.52 -8.61 -21.10
C GLY A 308 -23.09 -9.18 -21.03
N VAL A 309 -22.88 -10.35 -21.64
CA VAL A 309 -21.54 -10.90 -21.84
C VAL A 309 -20.68 -9.89 -22.61
N GLY A 310 -19.42 -9.73 -22.21
CA GLY A 310 -18.51 -8.71 -22.75
C GLY A 310 -18.62 -7.32 -22.09
N GLN A 311 -19.52 -7.14 -21.12
CA GLN A 311 -19.61 -5.89 -20.36
C GLN A 311 -18.78 -5.92 -19.08
N VAL A 312 -18.36 -4.72 -18.70
CA VAL A 312 -17.76 -4.39 -17.41
C VAL A 312 -18.72 -3.48 -16.65
N VAL A 313 -18.79 -3.58 -15.32
CA VAL A 313 -19.50 -2.59 -14.50
C VAL A 313 -18.69 -2.25 -13.26
N TYR A 314 -18.67 -0.97 -12.89
CA TYR A 314 -18.15 -0.51 -11.62
C TYR A 314 -19.22 -0.65 -10.51
N SER A 315 -18.84 -1.23 -9.37
CA SER A 315 -19.71 -1.55 -8.24
C SER A 315 -18.98 -1.45 -6.91
N ALA A 316 -19.74 -1.40 -5.81
CA ALA A 316 -19.23 -1.58 -4.46
C ALA A 316 -19.57 -2.98 -3.91
N MET A 317 -18.74 -3.46 -2.98
CA MET A 317 -19.06 -4.50 -2.00
C MET A 317 -19.28 -3.82 -0.65
N CYS A 318 -20.31 -4.26 0.08
CA CYS A 318 -20.66 -3.69 1.38
C CYS A 318 -20.78 -4.77 2.45
N TYR A 319 -20.63 -4.35 3.71
CA TYR A 319 -21.09 -5.11 4.86
C TYR A 319 -22.59 -4.91 5.09
N GLU A 320 -23.18 -5.72 5.97
CA GLU A 320 -24.61 -5.65 6.30
C GLU A 320 -25.04 -4.29 6.89
N HIS A 321 -24.15 -3.59 7.59
CA HIS A 321 -24.42 -2.23 8.10
C HIS A 321 -24.29 -1.12 7.01
N GLY A 322 -24.03 -1.51 5.76
CA GLY A 322 -23.99 -0.64 4.58
C GLY A 322 -22.66 0.08 4.34
N GLY A 323 -21.66 -0.12 5.20
CA GLY A 323 -20.31 0.40 4.99
C GLY A 323 -19.57 -0.38 3.91
N MET A 324 -18.66 0.26 3.22
CA MET A 324 -17.95 -0.32 2.08
C MET A 324 -16.80 -1.23 2.52
N LEU A 325 -16.75 -2.43 1.95
CA LEU A 325 -15.64 -3.37 2.09
C LEU A 325 -14.59 -3.10 1.00
N ASP A 326 -15.04 -2.94 -0.24
CA ASP A 326 -14.20 -2.76 -1.43
C ASP A 326 -15.03 -2.12 -2.55
N ASP A 327 -14.35 -1.57 -3.54
CA ASP A 327 -14.91 -1.08 -4.78
C ASP A 327 -14.10 -1.61 -5.97
N GLY A 328 -14.73 -1.68 -7.13
CA GLY A 328 -14.05 -2.32 -8.25
C GLY A 328 -14.93 -2.56 -9.46
N THR A 329 -14.38 -3.33 -10.39
CA THR A 329 -15.04 -3.66 -11.65
C THR A 329 -15.35 -5.14 -11.76
N LEU A 330 -16.56 -5.45 -12.19
CA LEU A 330 -16.99 -6.80 -12.54
C LEU A 330 -17.01 -6.97 -14.05
N PHE A 331 -16.26 -7.95 -14.54
CA PHE A 331 -16.26 -8.39 -15.93
C PHE A 331 -17.21 -9.58 -16.07
N ARG A 332 -18.14 -9.54 -17.03
CA ARG A 332 -18.97 -10.70 -17.41
C ARG A 332 -18.34 -11.41 -18.62
N LEU A 333 -17.55 -12.45 -18.35
CA LEU A 333 -16.82 -13.24 -19.35
C LEU A 333 -17.73 -14.25 -20.07
N GLY A 334 -18.79 -14.71 -19.42
CA GLY A 334 -19.77 -15.63 -19.97
C GLY A 334 -21.03 -15.70 -19.10
N PRO A 335 -21.92 -16.69 -19.33
CA PRO A 335 -23.11 -16.89 -18.50
C PRO A 335 -22.76 -17.19 -17.04
N ASN A 336 -21.73 -18.01 -16.82
CA ASN A 336 -21.32 -18.57 -15.52
C ASN A 336 -19.88 -18.19 -15.15
N ASN A 337 -19.32 -17.18 -15.82
CA ASN A 337 -17.91 -16.81 -15.72
C ASN A 337 -17.83 -15.29 -15.53
N PHE A 338 -17.34 -14.89 -14.36
CA PHE A 338 -17.16 -13.50 -13.99
C PHE A 338 -15.75 -13.29 -13.46
N ARG A 339 -15.28 -12.04 -13.52
CA ARG A 339 -14.05 -11.63 -12.85
C ARG A 339 -14.30 -10.36 -12.05
N TRP A 340 -14.09 -10.42 -10.75
CA TRP A 340 -14.04 -9.24 -9.88
C TRP A 340 -12.61 -8.69 -9.86
N ILE A 341 -12.48 -7.39 -10.10
CA ILE A 341 -11.22 -6.65 -9.95
C ILE A 341 -11.41 -5.55 -8.92
N GLY A 342 -10.84 -5.72 -7.74
CA GLY A 342 -10.97 -4.81 -6.59
C GLY A 342 -9.63 -4.40 -5.98
N GLY A 343 -9.66 -3.68 -4.86
CA GLY A 343 -8.48 -3.13 -4.21
C GLY A 343 -7.84 -4.02 -3.13
N ASP A 344 -8.59 -5.01 -2.61
CA ASP A 344 -8.20 -5.75 -1.40
C ASP A 344 -8.27 -7.28 -1.57
N ASP A 345 -7.30 -8.01 -0.97
CA ASP A 345 -7.29 -9.47 -1.00
C ASP A 345 -8.45 -10.08 -0.22
N TYR A 346 -8.93 -9.38 0.81
CA TYR A 346 -10.05 -9.80 1.63
C TYR A 346 -11.34 -9.91 0.82
N GLY A 347 -11.48 -9.18 -0.29
CA GLY A 347 -12.62 -9.33 -1.20
C GLY A 347 -12.83 -10.78 -1.70
N GLY A 348 -11.74 -11.51 -1.96
CA GLY A 348 -11.82 -12.93 -2.34
C GLY A 348 -12.12 -13.88 -1.19
N VAL A 349 -11.71 -13.54 0.04
CA VAL A 349 -12.10 -14.28 1.26
C VAL A 349 -13.59 -14.09 1.48
N TRP A 350 -14.04 -12.84 1.48
CA TRP A 350 -15.44 -12.45 1.61
C TRP A 350 -16.35 -13.18 0.63
N LEU A 351 -16.05 -13.14 -0.68
CA LEU A 351 -16.87 -13.82 -1.69
C LEU A 351 -17.00 -15.34 -1.45
N ARG A 352 -15.96 -16.00 -0.93
CA ARG A 352 -16.01 -17.44 -0.58
C ARG A 352 -16.87 -17.70 0.63
N GLU A 353 -16.74 -16.88 1.67
CA GLU A 353 -17.60 -16.97 2.86
C GLU A 353 -19.07 -16.78 2.50
N GLN A 354 -19.39 -15.82 1.62
CA GLN A 354 -20.76 -15.59 1.18
C GLN A 354 -21.29 -16.73 0.30
N ALA A 355 -20.45 -17.30 -0.56
CA ALA A 355 -20.81 -18.49 -1.34
C ALA A 355 -21.19 -19.67 -0.44
N GLU A 356 -20.38 -19.94 0.59
CA GLU A 356 -20.62 -21.01 1.56
C GLU A 356 -21.91 -20.75 2.36
N ARG A 357 -22.07 -19.54 2.91
CA ARG A 357 -23.26 -19.16 3.69
C ARG A 357 -24.56 -19.30 2.90
N MET A 358 -24.53 -18.96 1.61
CA MET A 358 -25.70 -19.03 0.72
C MET A 358 -25.89 -20.42 0.09
N GLY A 359 -24.96 -21.35 0.29
CA GLY A 359 -24.99 -22.68 -0.34
C GLY A 359 -24.82 -22.65 -1.86
N PHE A 360 -24.15 -21.63 -2.40
CA PHE A 360 -23.92 -21.49 -3.84
C PHE A 360 -22.83 -22.42 -4.37
N GLN A 361 -23.08 -23.07 -5.50
CA GLN A 361 -22.09 -23.84 -6.25
C GLN A 361 -21.25 -22.90 -7.14
N VAL A 362 -20.23 -22.31 -6.53
CA VAL A 362 -19.35 -21.33 -7.18
C VAL A 362 -17.92 -21.45 -6.65
N TRP A 363 -16.94 -21.28 -7.53
CA TRP A 363 -15.53 -21.21 -7.20
C TRP A 363 -15.04 -19.77 -7.36
N VAL A 364 -14.44 -19.24 -6.30
CA VAL A 364 -13.76 -17.94 -6.30
C VAL A 364 -12.26 -18.21 -6.17
N ARG A 365 -11.49 -17.86 -7.20
CA ARG A 365 -10.05 -18.13 -7.28
C ARG A 365 -9.31 -16.84 -7.57
N SER A 366 -8.27 -16.54 -6.78
CA SER A 366 -7.38 -15.42 -7.10
C SER A 366 -6.65 -15.72 -8.41
N SER A 367 -6.68 -14.75 -9.32
CA SER A 367 -5.92 -14.74 -10.58
C SER A 367 -4.93 -13.58 -10.65
N THR A 368 -4.73 -12.82 -9.57
CA THR A 368 -3.80 -11.68 -9.52
C THR A 368 -2.40 -12.07 -10.01
N ASP A 369 -1.84 -13.18 -9.50
CA ASP A 369 -0.50 -13.67 -9.88
C ASP A 369 -0.42 -14.21 -11.32
N GLN A 370 -1.55 -14.41 -12.00
CA GLN A 370 -1.62 -14.96 -13.36
C GLN A 370 -2.08 -13.93 -14.39
N LEU A 371 -2.56 -12.77 -13.95
CA LEU A 371 -3.19 -11.77 -14.80
C LEU A 371 -2.74 -10.37 -14.41
N HIS A 372 -1.58 -9.99 -14.92
CA HIS A 372 -1.02 -8.66 -14.74
C HIS A 372 -1.60 -7.70 -15.78
N ASN A 373 -1.61 -6.40 -15.46
CA ASN A 373 -2.15 -5.42 -16.38
C ASN A 373 -1.46 -4.08 -16.33
N ILE A 374 -1.39 -3.46 -17.51
CA ILE A 374 -1.04 -2.06 -17.68
C ILE A 374 -2.25 -1.28 -18.19
N ALA A 375 -2.38 -0.03 -17.77
CA ALA A 375 -3.34 0.91 -18.32
C ALA A 375 -2.65 1.83 -19.32
N VAL A 376 -3.21 1.95 -20.53
CA VAL A 376 -2.79 2.91 -21.55
C VAL A 376 -3.88 3.98 -21.66
N GLN A 377 -3.61 5.16 -21.13
CA GLN A 377 -4.61 6.23 -20.98
C GLN A 377 -4.15 7.55 -21.57
N GLY A 378 -5.09 8.37 -22.02
CA GLY A 378 -4.87 9.64 -22.73
C GLY A 378 -5.50 9.64 -24.12
N PRO A 379 -5.64 10.82 -24.76
CA PRO A 379 -6.32 10.99 -26.04
C PRO A 379 -5.71 10.17 -27.19
N LYS A 380 -4.44 9.73 -27.10
CA LYS A 380 -3.77 8.91 -28.12
C LYS A 380 -3.81 7.40 -27.84
N SER A 381 -4.35 6.97 -26.70
CA SER A 381 -4.38 5.56 -26.31
C SER A 381 -5.03 4.65 -27.35
N ARG A 382 -6.15 5.06 -27.95
CA ARG A 382 -6.85 4.28 -28.99
C ARG A 382 -6.01 4.08 -30.25
N ASP A 383 -5.37 5.15 -30.73
CA ASP A 383 -4.54 5.09 -31.95
C ASP A 383 -3.36 4.14 -31.76
N ILE A 384 -2.73 4.18 -30.58
CA ILE A 384 -1.62 3.31 -30.20
C ILE A 384 -2.07 1.85 -30.20
N LEU A 385 -3.16 1.53 -29.48
CA LEU A 385 -3.59 0.14 -29.31
C LEU A 385 -4.19 -0.46 -30.58
N LYS A 386 -4.90 0.33 -31.39
CA LYS A 386 -5.40 -0.12 -32.69
C LYS A 386 -4.28 -0.66 -33.58
N ALA A 387 -3.08 -0.07 -33.51
CA ALA A 387 -1.96 -0.48 -34.35
C ALA A 387 -1.37 -1.85 -33.97
N ILE A 388 -1.59 -2.31 -32.74
CA ILE A 388 -0.93 -3.50 -32.20
C ILE A 388 -1.89 -4.57 -31.68
N ILE A 389 -3.17 -4.28 -31.47
CA ILE A 389 -4.13 -5.28 -30.99
C ILE A 389 -4.87 -5.88 -32.16
N TRP A 390 -4.57 -7.15 -32.44
CA TRP A 390 -5.36 -7.97 -33.33
C TRP A 390 -6.51 -8.63 -32.56
N THR A 391 -7.72 -8.57 -33.11
CA THR A 391 -8.89 -9.28 -32.56
C THR A 391 -9.39 -10.32 -33.56
N PRO A 392 -9.83 -11.51 -33.12
CA PRO A 392 -10.47 -12.47 -34.00
C PRO A 392 -11.82 -11.94 -34.49
N PRO A 393 -12.34 -12.40 -35.65
CA PRO A 393 -13.59 -11.87 -36.23
C PRO A 393 -14.83 -11.96 -35.34
N ALA A 394 -14.83 -12.84 -34.34
CA ALA A 394 -15.93 -13.00 -33.38
C ALA A 394 -15.86 -12.01 -32.20
N GLN A 395 -14.81 -11.19 -32.12
CA GLN A 395 -14.56 -10.23 -31.05
C GLN A 395 -14.56 -8.81 -31.63
N ALA A 396 -15.11 -7.86 -30.89
CA ALA A 396 -15.13 -6.46 -31.30
C ALA A 396 -13.70 -5.93 -31.48
N SER A 397 -13.46 -5.18 -32.54
CA SER A 397 -12.20 -4.45 -32.71
C SER A 397 -12.06 -3.33 -31.67
N LEU A 398 -10.86 -2.75 -31.55
CA LEU A 398 -10.62 -1.63 -30.64
C LEU A 398 -11.46 -0.39 -30.96
N GLU A 399 -11.80 -0.17 -32.22
CA GLU A 399 -12.65 0.95 -32.65
C GLU A 399 -14.13 0.73 -32.32
N GLU A 400 -14.58 -0.52 -32.40
CA GLU A 400 -15.95 -0.93 -32.09
C GLU A 400 -16.19 -0.99 -30.57
N LEU A 401 -15.12 -1.17 -29.78
CA LEU A 401 -15.19 -1.38 -28.34
C LEU A 401 -15.77 -0.15 -27.61
N GLN A 402 -16.99 -0.33 -27.10
CA GLN A 402 -17.69 0.71 -26.33
C GLN A 402 -17.12 0.84 -24.91
N TRP A 403 -17.36 2.00 -24.29
CA TRP A 403 -16.97 2.26 -22.90
C TRP A 403 -17.57 1.20 -21.95
N PHE A 404 -16.79 0.75 -20.96
CA PHE A 404 -17.17 -0.36 -20.06
C PHE A 404 -17.48 -1.68 -20.80
N ARG A 405 -16.71 -1.98 -21.85
CA ARG A 405 -16.64 -3.31 -22.49
C ARG A 405 -15.21 -3.79 -22.58
N PHE A 406 -15.03 -5.09 -22.82
CA PHE A 406 -13.74 -5.68 -23.09
C PHE A 406 -13.78 -6.58 -24.34
N THR A 407 -12.61 -6.82 -24.91
CA THR A 407 -12.39 -7.71 -26.04
C THR A 407 -11.21 -8.64 -25.75
N ILE A 408 -11.21 -9.82 -26.36
CA ILE A 408 -10.09 -10.78 -26.28
C ILE A 408 -9.32 -10.64 -27.59
N GLY A 409 -8.02 -10.42 -27.49
CA GLY A 409 -7.16 -10.17 -28.63
C GLY A 409 -5.76 -10.73 -28.45
N ARG A 410 -4.88 -10.35 -29.36
CA ARG A 410 -3.46 -10.68 -29.33
C ARG A 410 -2.63 -9.48 -29.75
N ILE A 411 -1.41 -9.39 -29.25
CA ILE A 411 -0.42 -8.44 -29.76
C ILE A 411 0.02 -8.86 -31.17
N GLY A 412 -0.09 -7.97 -32.14
CA GLY A 412 0.35 -8.13 -33.53
C GLY A 412 -0.63 -8.91 -34.39
N ALA A 413 -0.66 -10.24 -34.26
CA ALA A 413 -1.34 -11.14 -35.20
C ALA A 413 -2.00 -12.35 -34.50
N TYR A 414 -2.58 -13.26 -35.30
CA TYR A 414 -3.31 -14.45 -34.84
C TYR A 414 -2.51 -15.36 -33.89
N ASP A 415 -1.20 -15.47 -34.09
CA ASP A 415 -0.26 -16.26 -33.29
C ASP A 415 0.47 -15.43 -32.22
N GLY A 416 0.14 -14.15 -32.11
CA GLY A 416 0.74 -13.22 -31.16
C GLY A 416 0.37 -13.46 -29.69
N VAL A 417 0.93 -12.64 -28.80
CA VAL A 417 0.74 -12.76 -27.34
C VAL A 417 -0.73 -12.55 -26.96
N PRO A 418 -1.38 -13.49 -26.25
CA PRO A 418 -2.79 -13.36 -25.86
C PRO A 418 -2.99 -12.27 -24.80
N VAL A 419 -4.00 -11.43 -25.02
CA VAL A 419 -4.37 -10.33 -24.12
C VAL A 419 -5.89 -10.20 -23.99
N VAL A 420 -6.34 -9.64 -22.87
CA VAL A 420 -7.69 -9.09 -22.72
C VAL A 420 -7.57 -7.58 -22.66
N VAL A 421 -8.38 -6.85 -23.41
CA VAL A 421 -8.34 -5.39 -23.44
C VAL A 421 -9.70 -4.84 -23.03
N SER A 422 -9.76 -4.07 -21.93
CA SER A 422 -10.98 -3.37 -21.51
C SER A 422 -10.89 -1.88 -21.79
N ARG A 423 -12.01 -1.26 -22.16
CA ARG A 423 -12.14 0.20 -22.25
C ARG A 423 -12.57 0.76 -20.89
N THR A 424 -11.64 0.71 -19.95
CA THR A 424 -11.73 1.16 -18.55
C THR A 424 -10.48 1.95 -18.19
N GLY A 425 -10.49 2.62 -17.04
CA GLY A 425 -9.30 3.30 -16.52
C GLY A 425 -9.60 4.23 -15.35
N TYR A 426 -8.54 4.83 -14.80
CA TYR A 426 -8.56 5.50 -13.48
C TYR A 426 -8.00 6.95 -13.50
N THR A 427 -7.89 7.57 -14.68
CA THR A 427 -7.35 8.95 -14.85
C THR A 427 -8.38 10.00 -15.28
N GLY A 428 -9.62 9.59 -15.57
CA GLY A 428 -10.62 10.45 -16.20
C GLY A 428 -10.38 10.74 -17.69
N GLU A 429 -9.40 10.08 -18.32
CA GLU A 429 -9.15 10.16 -19.76
C GLU A 429 -9.71 8.95 -20.52
N LEU A 430 -9.83 9.08 -21.85
CA LEU A 430 -9.93 7.92 -22.74
C LEU A 430 -8.79 6.95 -22.44
N GLY A 431 -9.07 5.66 -22.35
CA GLY A 431 -8.04 4.68 -22.07
C GLY A 431 -8.53 3.25 -22.10
N PHE A 432 -7.56 2.36 -22.00
CA PHE A 432 -7.76 0.93 -22.00
C PHE A 432 -6.82 0.28 -20.99
N GLU A 433 -7.24 -0.87 -20.46
CA GLU A 433 -6.38 -1.75 -19.68
C GLU A 433 -6.09 -3.03 -20.47
N ILE A 434 -4.84 -3.44 -20.49
CA ILE A 434 -4.36 -4.62 -21.21
C ILE A 434 -3.91 -5.64 -20.17
N PHE A 435 -4.60 -6.77 -20.11
CA PHE A 435 -4.32 -7.86 -19.20
C PHE A 435 -3.57 -8.97 -19.94
N CYS A 436 -2.49 -9.48 -19.35
CA CYS A 436 -1.71 -10.60 -19.88
C CYS A 436 -1.15 -11.48 -18.76
N HIS A 437 -0.62 -12.64 -19.12
CA HIS A 437 0.15 -13.45 -18.17
C HIS A 437 1.49 -12.74 -17.84
N PRO A 438 2.00 -12.80 -16.60
CA PRO A 438 3.23 -12.11 -16.20
C PRO A 438 4.44 -12.45 -17.07
N LYS A 439 4.55 -13.71 -17.52
CA LYS A 439 5.62 -14.16 -18.44
C LYS A 439 5.68 -13.37 -19.76
N ASP A 440 4.54 -12.84 -20.19
CA ASP A 440 4.37 -12.12 -21.46
C ASP A 440 4.41 -10.60 -21.26
N ALA A 441 4.44 -10.13 -20.01
CA ALA A 441 4.37 -8.71 -19.66
C ALA A 441 5.48 -7.86 -20.31
N PRO A 442 6.77 -8.29 -20.36
CA PRO A 442 7.79 -7.53 -21.09
C PRO A 442 7.45 -7.34 -22.57
N ALA A 443 6.99 -8.39 -23.26
CA ALA A 443 6.62 -8.32 -24.67
C ALA A 443 5.39 -7.43 -24.92
N VAL A 444 4.40 -7.46 -24.01
CA VAL A 444 3.23 -6.57 -24.07
C VAL A 444 3.65 -5.11 -23.85
N PHE A 445 4.52 -4.85 -22.87
CA PHE A 445 5.04 -3.50 -22.62
C PHE A 445 5.81 -2.98 -23.82
N ASP A 446 6.74 -3.75 -24.37
CA ASP A 446 7.56 -3.35 -25.51
C ASP A 446 6.69 -3.03 -26.73
N ALA A 447 5.66 -3.82 -27.01
CA ALA A 447 4.72 -3.56 -28.10
C ALA A 447 3.95 -2.24 -27.91
N VAL A 448 3.44 -2.00 -26.70
CA VAL A 448 2.77 -0.72 -26.36
C VAL A 448 3.74 0.45 -26.46
N TRP A 449 4.96 0.26 -25.95
CA TRP A 449 5.98 1.28 -25.89
C TRP A 449 6.43 1.70 -27.29
N GLU A 450 6.80 0.76 -28.15
CA GLU A 450 7.24 1.03 -29.52
C GLU A 450 6.13 1.66 -30.38
N ALA A 451 4.89 1.16 -30.26
CA ALA A 451 3.76 1.78 -30.93
C ALA A 451 3.43 3.16 -30.37
N GLY A 452 3.70 3.40 -29.09
CA GLY A 452 3.43 4.65 -28.38
C GLY A 452 4.46 5.76 -28.59
N ARG A 453 5.72 5.43 -28.91
CA ARG A 453 6.79 6.40 -29.18
C ARG A 453 6.39 7.53 -30.14
N PRO A 454 5.83 7.27 -31.35
CA PRO A 454 5.44 8.35 -32.27
C PRO A 454 4.29 9.22 -31.74
N HIS A 455 3.54 8.74 -30.74
CA HIS A 455 2.46 9.46 -30.08
C HIS A 455 2.93 10.18 -28.79
N GLY A 456 4.21 10.08 -28.43
CA GLY A 456 4.78 10.66 -27.22
C GLY A 456 4.27 10.00 -25.93
N LEU A 457 4.08 8.67 -25.97
CA LEU A 457 3.77 7.85 -24.79
C LEU A 457 4.85 8.06 -23.70
N ALA A 458 4.40 8.23 -22.46
CA ALA A 458 5.26 8.32 -21.29
C ALA A 458 4.84 7.30 -20.21
N PRO A 459 5.74 6.87 -19.31
CA PRO A 459 5.32 6.09 -18.16
C PRO A 459 4.66 7.03 -17.14
N LEU A 460 3.66 6.56 -16.40
CA LEU A 460 2.94 7.33 -15.38
C LEU A 460 3.01 6.61 -14.03
N GLY A 461 3.56 7.30 -13.02
CA GLY A 461 3.70 6.82 -11.65
C GLY A 461 2.49 7.16 -10.78
N LEU A 462 2.44 6.57 -9.58
CA LEU A 462 1.29 6.73 -8.69
C LEU A 462 1.06 8.18 -8.23
N GLN A 463 2.11 9.01 -8.11
CA GLN A 463 1.97 10.41 -7.69
C GLN A 463 1.14 11.22 -8.70
N ALA A 464 1.39 11.02 -9.99
CA ALA A 464 0.65 11.70 -11.05
C ALA A 464 -0.72 11.07 -11.32
N LEU A 465 -0.84 9.75 -11.14
CA LEU A 465 -2.14 9.08 -11.12
C LEU A 465 -3.06 9.66 -10.04
N ASP A 466 -2.53 9.95 -8.85
CA ASP A 466 -3.31 10.54 -7.75
C ASP A 466 -3.84 11.93 -8.11
N MET A 467 -3.06 12.75 -8.82
CA MET A 467 -3.57 14.03 -9.36
C MET A 467 -4.74 13.83 -10.31
N LEU A 468 -4.58 12.94 -11.28
CA LEU A 468 -5.56 12.66 -12.34
C LEU A 468 -6.87 12.11 -11.76
N ARG A 469 -6.78 11.18 -10.81
CA ARG A 469 -7.95 10.52 -10.19
C ARG A 469 -8.71 11.46 -9.27
N ILE A 470 -8.02 12.35 -8.53
CA ILE A 470 -8.66 13.36 -7.67
C ILE A 470 -9.44 14.35 -8.53
N GLU A 471 -8.84 14.85 -9.61
CA GLU A 471 -9.52 15.74 -10.56
C GLU A 471 -10.77 15.10 -11.17
N ALA A 472 -10.72 13.79 -11.43
CA ALA A 472 -11.83 13.01 -11.97
C ALA A 472 -12.86 12.55 -10.92
N GLY A 473 -12.62 12.84 -9.63
CA GLY A 473 -13.50 12.43 -8.52
C GLY A 473 -13.58 10.92 -8.31
N LEU A 474 -12.49 10.20 -8.59
CA LEU A 474 -12.42 8.76 -8.41
C LEU A 474 -11.96 8.43 -6.98
N VAL A 475 -12.71 7.52 -6.34
CA VAL A 475 -12.60 7.22 -4.91
C VAL A 475 -11.47 6.23 -4.63
N PHE A 476 -10.82 6.40 -3.49
CA PHE A 476 -9.76 5.50 -3.04
C PHE A 476 -10.06 4.97 -1.64
N ALA A 477 -9.82 3.66 -1.44
CA ALA A 477 -10.03 2.99 -0.16
C ALA A 477 -9.22 3.65 0.96
N HIS A 478 -9.80 3.76 2.15
CA HIS A 478 -9.28 4.47 3.33
C HIS A 478 -9.20 6.00 3.20
N TYR A 479 -9.51 6.57 2.03
CA TYR A 479 -9.61 8.01 1.82
C TYR A 479 -11.07 8.43 1.71
N GLU A 480 -11.71 8.09 0.59
CA GLU A 480 -13.11 8.43 0.33
C GLU A 480 -14.07 7.47 1.04
N PHE A 481 -13.67 6.22 1.26
CA PHE A 481 -14.49 5.21 1.92
C PHE A 481 -13.70 4.30 2.86
N SER A 482 -14.41 3.68 3.78
CA SER A 482 -13.97 2.59 4.65
C SER A 482 -15.19 1.76 5.05
N ASP A 483 -15.00 0.79 5.93
CA ASP A 483 -16.07 0.03 6.57
C ASP A 483 -17.07 0.90 7.34
N GLN A 484 -16.79 2.18 7.60
CA GLN A 484 -17.74 3.10 8.25
C GLN A 484 -18.49 3.99 7.26
N THR A 485 -18.06 4.04 5.99
CA THR A 485 -18.59 4.95 4.97
C THR A 485 -19.39 4.16 3.95
N ASP A 486 -20.60 4.62 3.64
CA ASP A 486 -21.44 3.99 2.62
C ASP A 486 -21.17 4.54 1.20
N PRO A 487 -21.63 3.86 0.12
CA PRO A 487 -21.42 4.31 -1.25
C PRO A 487 -21.98 5.70 -1.57
N PHE A 488 -23.02 6.18 -0.87
CA PHE A 488 -23.59 7.52 -1.10
C PHE A 488 -22.66 8.59 -0.54
N GLU A 489 -22.20 8.40 0.70
CA GLU A 489 -21.23 9.28 1.35
C GLU A 489 -19.88 9.28 0.65
N ALA A 490 -19.48 8.14 0.06
CA ALA A 490 -18.27 8.00 -0.75
C ALA A 490 -18.39 8.61 -2.15
N GLY A 491 -19.54 9.14 -2.57
CA GLY A 491 -19.70 9.77 -3.89
C GLY A 491 -19.91 8.80 -5.06
N ILE A 492 -20.06 7.50 -4.79
CA ILE A 492 -20.33 6.46 -5.78
C ILE A 492 -21.75 5.88 -5.69
N GLY A 493 -22.71 6.66 -5.16
CA GLY A 493 -24.10 6.24 -4.98
C GLY A 493 -24.80 5.77 -6.27
N PHE A 494 -24.28 6.16 -7.45
CA PHE A 494 -24.75 5.66 -8.75
C PHE A 494 -24.55 4.13 -8.92
N THR A 495 -23.72 3.50 -8.08
CA THR A 495 -23.53 2.04 -8.02
C THR A 495 -24.63 1.30 -7.26
N VAL A 496 -25.50 2.01 -6.55
CA VAL A 496 -26.56 1.42 -5.70
C VAL A 496 -27.96 1.66 -6.33
N PRO A 497 -28.34 0.92 -7.38
CA PRO A 497 -29.60 1.15 -8.09
C PRO A 497 -30.81 0.52 -7.36
N LEU A 498 -31.13 1.00 -6.16
CA LEU A 498 -32.21 0.47 -5.29
C LEU A 498 -33.57 0.35 -6.01
N LYS A 499 -33.86 1.26 -6.94
CA LYS A 499 -35.11 1.26 -7.72
C LYS A 499 -35.17 0.20 -8.82
N SER A 500 -34.04 -0.38 -9.20
CA SER A 500 -33.94 -1.25 -10.38
C SER A 500 -33.26 -2.58 -10.10
N LYS A 501 -32.98 -2.85 -8.82
CA LYS A 501 -32.47 -4.10 -8.27
C LYS A 501 -33.39 -4.50 -7.12
N ASP A 502 -34.37 -5.33 -7.45
CA ASP A 502 -35.38 -5.80 -6.50
C ASP A 502 -34.86 -6.97 -5.66
N ASP A 503 -33.92 -7.75 -6.22
CA ASP A 503 -33.22 -8.80 -5.50
C ASP A 503 -32.51 -8.25 -4.26
N ASP A 504 -32.44 -9.08 -3.23
CA ASP A 504 -31.66 -8.78 -2.04
C ASP A 504 -30.15 -8.82 -2.32
N PHE A 505 -29.39 -8.02 -1.58
CA PHE A 505 -27.94 -7.96 -1.64
C PHE A 505 -27.36 -7.44 -0.33
N ILE A 506 -26.10 -7.74 -0.06
CA ILE A 506 -25.48 -7.42 1.22
C ILE A 506 -25.50 -5.91 1.48
N GLY A 507 -26.09 -5.52 2.62
CA GLY A 507 -26.22 -4.13 3.04
C GLY A 507 -27.42 -3.38 2.46
N ARG A 508 -28.28 -4.02 1.64
CA ARG A 508 -29.44 -3.38 0.98
C ARG A 508 -30.32 -2.60 1.96
N ASP A 509 -30.75 -3.23 3.06
CA ASP A 509 -31.64 -2.59 4.04
C ASP A 509 -31.00 -1.38 4.73
N ALA A 510 -29.71 -1.48 5.07
CA ALA A 510 -28.95 -0.36 5.61
C ALA A 510 -28.84 0.78 4.60
N LEU A 511 -28.58 0.46 3.33
CA LEU A 511 -28.48 1.44 2.25
C LEU A 511 -29.83 2.11 1.92
N ILE A 512 -30.95 1.41 2.07
CA ILE A 512 -32.29 2.02 1.97
C ILE A 512 -32.47 3.06 3.07
N ARG A 513 -32.13 2.73 4.32
CA ARG A 513 -32.23 3.67 5.46
C ARG A 513 -31.32 4.89 5.29
N ARG A 514 -30.07 4.66 4.85
CA ARG A 514 -29.07 5.70 4.60
C ARG A 514 -29.46 6.61 3.44
N ALA A 515 -29.98 6.06 2.34
CA ALA A 515 -30.49 6.84 1.21
C ALA A 515 -31.69 7.71 1.58
N ALA A 516 -32.54 7.26 2.52
CA ALA A 516 -33.68 8.03 3.01
C ALA A 516 -33.28 9.15 3.98
N ASN A 517 -32.10 9.06 4.62
CA ASN A 517 -31.65 10.00 5.65
C ASN A 517 -30.16 10.37 5.45
N PRO A 518 -29.79 10.97 4.31
CA PRO A 518 -28.39 11.27 4.02
C PRO A 518 -27.84 12.29 5.03
N GLN A 519 -26.74 11.93 5.69
CA GLN A 519 -26.07 12.82 6.66
C GLN A 519 -24.91 13.55 6.01
N ARG A 520 -24.12 12.83 5.20
CA ARG A 520 -22.95 13.37 4.53
C ARG A 520 -22.95 13.09 3.04
N ARG A 521 -22.11 13.82 2.32
CA ARG A 521 -21.92 13.67 0.88
C ARG A 521 -20.48 14.00 0.50
N LEU A 522 -19.93 13.27 -0.47
CA LEU A 522 -18.69 13.66 -1.12
C LEU A 522 -18.92 14.86 -2.04
N ALA A 523 -18.12 15.91 -1.86
CA ALA A 523 -18.14 17.12 -2.66
C ALA A 523 -16.72 17.51 -3.10
N GLY A 524 -16.64 18.31 -4.16
CA GLY A 524 -15.39 18.94 -4.57
C GLY A 524 -15.22 20.31 -3.93
N LEU A 525 -14.03 20.60 -3.41
CA LEU A 525 -13.63 21.90 -2.89
C LEU A 525 -12.53 22.50 -3.78
N GLU A 526 -12.65 23.79 -4.08
CA GLU A 526 -11.56 24.64 -4.54
C GLU A 526 -11.02 25.40 -3.32
N ILE A 527 -9.70 25.36 -3.11
CA ILE A 527 -9.05 26.01 -1.98
C ILE A 527 -8.42 27.31 -2.45
N GLU A 528 -8.89 28.44 -1.93
CA GLU A 528 -8.42 29.78 -2.28
C GLU A 528 -7.16 30.15 -1.47
N ALA A 529 -6.20 29.22 -1.41
CA ALA A 529 -4.93 29.38 -0.73
C ALA A 529 -3.83 28.53 -1.39
N ASN A 530 -2.58 28.98 -1.28
CA ASN A 530 -1.42 28.24 -1.78
C ASN A 530 -0.96 27.11 -0.84
N ASP A 531 -1.40 27.14 0.42
CA ASP A 531 -1.09 26.11 1.41
C ASP A 531 -1.58 24.73 0.99
N ALA A 532 -0.76 23.71 1.23
CA ALA A 532 -1.13 22.33 0.97
C ALA A 532 -2.28 21.90 1.89
N VAL A 533 -3.25 21.18 1.33
CA VAL A 533 -4.38 20.54 2.04
C VAL A 533 -4.22 19.04 1.87
N GLY A 534 -4.61 18.25 2.88
CA GLY A 534 -4.40 16.81 2.90
C GLY A 534 -5.53 16.03 3.58
N HIS A 535 -5.49 14.71 3.44
CA HIS A 535 -6.43 13.79 4.09
C HIS A 535 -6.50 14.04 5.59
N GLY A 536 -7.71 14.11 6.14
CA GLY A 536 -7.96 14.31 7.57
C GLY A 536 -8.08 15.78 8.00
N ASP A 537 -7.70 16.76 7.16
CA ASP A 537 -7.93 18.17 7.48
C ASP A 537 -9.43 18.43 7.67
N GLY A 538 -9.80 19.08 8.79
CA GLY A 538 -11.19 19.42 9.07
C GLY A 538 -11.71 20.53 8.15
N VAL A 539 -12.98 20.42 7.73
CA VAL A 539 -13.69 21.46 6.97
C VAL A 539 -14.71 22.13 7.88
N TYR A 540 -14.73 23.47 7.87
CA TYR A 540 -15.41 24.29 8.86
C TYR A 540 -16.39 25.28 8.23
N LEU A 541 -17.50 25.51 8.94
CA LEU A 541 -18.41 26.64 8.75
C LEU A 541 -18.47 27.40 10.07
N GLY A 542 -17.88 28.60 10.10
CA GLY A 542 -17.59 29.30 11.34
C GLY A 542 -16.65 28.48 12.23
N ARG A 543 -17.05 28.22 13.48
CA ARG A 543 -16.27 27.40 14.43
C ARG A 543 -16.55 25.91 14.32
N ALA A 544 -17.70 25.52 13.76
CA ALA A 544 -18.14 24.13 13.70
C ALA A 544 -17.41 23.38 12.58
N GLN A 545 -16.89 22.19 12.90
CA GLN A 545 -16.39 21.27 11.89
C GLN A 545 -17.58 20.57 11.25
N ILE A 546 -17.79 20.80 9.95
CA ILE A 546 -18.91 20.27 9.16
C ILE A 546 -18.45 19.19 8.18
N GLY A 547 -17.17 18.81 8.19
CA GLY A 547 -16.66 17.82 7.27
C GLY A 547 -15.18 17.55 7.45
N VAL A 548 -14.65 16.76 6.51
CA VAL A 548 -13.25 16.37 6.46
C VAL A 548 -12.81 16.26 5.01
N VAL A 549 -11.59 16.72 4.72
CA VAL A 549 -10.93 16.47 3.44
C VAL A 549 -10.58 14.99 3.37
N THR A 550 -10.99 14.33 2.29
CA THR A 550 -10.67 12.92 2.03
C THR A 550 -9.43 12.80 1.16
N SER A 551 -9.34 13.53 0.06
CA SER A 551 -8.17 13.57 -0.83
C SER A 551 -7.93 14.99 -1.32
N ALA A 552 -6.68 15.37 -1.59
CA ALA A 552 -6.36 16.71 -2.06
C ALA A 552 -5.12 16.73 -2.93
N THR A 553 -5.07 17.66 -3.87
CA THR A 553 -3.93 17.86 -4.76
C THR A 553 -3.87 19.27 -5.29
N ARG A 554 -2.70 19.70 -5.78
CA ARG A 554 -2.58 20.90 -6.58
C ARG A 554 -2.79 20.55 -8.04
N SER A 555 -3.96 20.88 -8.59
CA SER A 555 -4.32 20.59 -9.97
C SER A 555 -3.46 21.41 -10.94
N PRO A 556 -2.68 20.79 -11.85
CA PRO A 556 -1.91 21.52 -12.85
C PRO A 556 -2.78 22.23 -13.88
N VAL A 557 -3.90 21.60 -14.31
CA VAL A 557 -4.79 22.20 -15.32
C VAL A 557 -5.66 23.32 -14.76
N LEU A 558 -6.13 23.19 -13.51
CA LEU A 558 -6.93 24.23 -12.85
C LEU A 558 -6.06 25.30 -12.17
N LYS A 559 -4.76 25.04 -12.01
CA LYS A 559 -3.76 25.93 -11.38
C LYS A 559 -4.12 26.31 -9.94
N THR A 560 -4.88 25.48 -9.26
CA THR A 560 -5.38 25.72 -7.90
C THR A 560 -5.31 24.45 -7.06
N ASN A 561 -5.33 24.60 -5.74
CA ASN A 561 -5.47 23.49 -4.81
C ASN A 561 -6.92 23.03 -4.82
N ILE A 562 -7.13 21.73 -5.00
CA ILE A 562 -8.44 21.10 -5.00
C ILE A 562 -8.48 19.98 -3.96
N ALA A 563 -9.67 19.71 -3.45
CA ALA A 563 -9.88 18.61 -2.52
C ALA A 563 -11.22 17.91 -2.77
N LEU A 564 -11.25 16.60 -2.58
CA LEU A 564 -12.46 15.85 -2.28
C LEU A 564 -12.70 15.95 -0.78
N ALA A 565 -13.95 16.21 -0.39
CA ALA A 565 -14.31 16.31 1.01
C ALA A 565 -15.65 15.64 1.30
N ARG A 566 -15.73 14.92 2.41
CA ARG A 566 -16.98 14.38 2.94
C ARG A 566 -17.58 15.41 3.89
N LEU A 567 -18.65 16.05 3.44
CA LEU A 567 -19.28 17.18 4.12
C LEU A 567 -20.65 16.81 4.64
N ASP A 568 -21.09 17.46 5.70
CA ASP A 568 -22.49 17.51 6.11
C ASP A 568 -23.36 18.01 4.95
N ILE A 569 -24.53 17.39 4.76
CA ILE A 569 -25.41 17.71 3.64
C ILE A 569 -25.81 19.20 3.62
N SER A 570 -25.97 19.84 4.78
CA SER A 570 -26.37 21.25 4.88
C SER A 570 -25.30 22.22 4.37
N ALA A 571 -24.06 21.75 4.20
CA ALA A 571 -22.91 22.54 3.77
C ALA A 571 -22.32 22.06 2.43
N SER A 572 -23.04 21.17 1.71
CA SER A 572 -22.53 20.48 0.52
C SER A 572 -23.00 21.06 -0.82
N GLU A 573 -23.78 22.14 -0.79
CA GLU A 573 -24.31 22.80 -2.00
C GLU A 573 -23.22 23.56 -2.76
N ILE A 574 -23.30 23.54 -4.10
CA ILE A 574 -22.35 24.25 -4.97
C ILE A 574 -22.40 25.75 -4.64
N GLY A 575 -21.22 26.35 -4.48
CA GLY A 575 -21.05 27.75 -4.12
C GLY A 575 -20.99 28.01 -2.61
N ALA A 576 -21.23 27.01 -1.75
CA ALA A 576 -21.06 27.17 -0.31
C ALA A 576 -19.61 27.57 0.04
N GLU A 577 -19.47 28.64 0.80
CA GLU A 577 -18.18 29.14 1.30
C GLU A 577 -17.85 28.46 2.63
N LEU A 578 -16.70 27.80 2.67
CA LEU A 578 -16.21 26.99 3.78
C LEU A 578 -14.75 27.33 4.08
N GLN A 579 -14.19 26.72 5.12
CA GLN A 579 -12.79 26.90 5.45
C GLN A 579 -12.13 25.56 5.80
N VAL A 580 -10.96 25.29 5.25
CA VAL A 580 -10.13 24.15 5.67
C VAL A 580 -9.28 24.58 6.86
N GLY A 581 -9.35 23.81 7.94
CA GLY A 581 -8.59 24.05 9.15
C GLY A 581 -7.17 23.52 9.07
N LYS A 582 -6.21 24.31 9.55
CA LYS A 582 -4.81 23.92 9.76
C LYS A 582 -4.41 24.16 11.21
N LEU A 583 -3.24 23.62 11.60
CA LEU A 583 -2.75 23.64 12.99
C LEU A 583 -3.71 22.87 13.91
N ASP A 584 -4.24 23.50 14.94
CA ASP A 584 -5.32 22.95 15.81
C ASP A 584 -6.69 22.91 15.12
N GLY A 585 -6.72 23.23 13.83
CA GLY A 585 -7.94 23.33 13.09
C GLY A 585 -8.80 24.49 13.55
N GLN A 586 -8.26 25.59 14.12
CA GLN A 586 -8.95 26.88 14.34
C GLN A 586 -8.04 28.09 14.04
N GLN A 587 -6.77 28.05 14.45
CA GLN A 587 -5.83 29.17 14.33
C GLN A 587 -5.54 29.57 12.88
N LYS A 588 -5.59 28.61 11.96
CA LYS A 588 -5.40 28.85 10.53
C LYS A 588 -6.57 28.27 9.75
N ARG A 589 -7.15 29.12 8.91
CA ARG A 589 -8.36 28.86 8.11
C ARG A 589 -8.06 29.23 6.67
N LEU A 590 -8.01 28.21 5.80
CA LEU A 590 -7.84 28.40 4.37
C LEU A 590 -9.24 28.54 3.76
N PRO A 591 -9.57 29.66 3.10
CA PRO A 591 -10.87 29.79 2.44
C PRO A 591 -11.02 28.71 1.37
N ALA A 592 -12.21 28.15 1.29
CA ALA A 592 -12.55 27.11 0.33
C ALA A 592 -13.99 27.29 -0.16
N ARG A 593 -14.27 26.83 -1.37
CA ARG A 593 -15.62 26.87 -1.94
C ARG A 593 -16.01 25.51 -2.49
N VAL A 594 -17.24 25.09 -2.21
CA VAL A 594 -17.80 23.90 -2.84
C VAL A 594 -18.02 24.18 -4.33
N VAL A 595 -17.43 23.34 -5.18
CA VAL A 595 -17.50 23.47 -6.64
C VAL A 595 -18.20 22.27 -7.25
N ARG A 596 -18.51 22.38 -8.55
CA ARG A 596 -19.08 21.27 -9.31
C ARG A 596 -18.13 20.06 -9.27
N PHE A 597 -18.70 18.90 -8.96
CA PHE A 597 -17.99 17.62 -8.89
C PHE A 597 -18.25 16.77 -10.14
N PRO A 598 -17.25 16.06 -10.67
CA PRO A 598 -15.81 16.17 -10.35
C PRO A 598 -15.21 17.51 -10.84
N HIS A 599 -14.01 17.86 -10.34
CA HIS A 599 -13.35 19.15 -10.64
C HIS A 599 -12.97 19.32 -12.12
N TYR A 600 -12.70 18.22 -12.82
CA TYR A 600 -12.34 18.21 -14.24
C TYR A 600 -13.24 17.27 -15.05
N ASP A 601 -13.67 17.73 -16.23
CA ASP A 601 -14.58 17.02 -17.15
C ASP A 601 -15.84 16.43 -16.46
N PRO A 602 -16.68 17.24 -15.79
CA PRO A 602 -17.83 16.73 -15.04
C PRO A 602 -18.90 16.07 -15.92
N GLU A 603 -18.95 16.39 -17.21
CA GLU A 603 -19.78 15.73 -18.21
C GLU A 603 -19.24 14.37 -18.67
N LYS A 604 -18.00 14.02 -18.28
CA LYS A 604 -17.30 12.79 -18.67
C LYS A 604 -17.20 12.64 -20.20
N ILE A 605 -16.90 13.73 -20.90
CA ILE A 605 -16.76 13.75 -22.36
C ILE A 605 -15.50 12.99 -22.79
N ARG A 606 -14.39 13.17 -22.07
CA ARG A 606 -13.07 12.63 -22.45
C ARG A 606 -13.03 11.10 -22.36
N VAL A 607 -13.57 10.52 -21.29
CA VAL A 607 -13.64 9.04 -21.14
C VAL A 607 -14.54 8.37 -22.20
N ARG A 608 -15.48 9.12 -22.80
CA ARG A 608 -16.41 8.62 -23.83
C ARG A 608 -15.93 8.86 -25.26
N SER A 609 -14.90 9.69 -25.45
CA SER A 609 -14.35 10.05 -26.75
C SER A 609 -13.78 8.88 -27.55
#